data_AF-A0A9D4QCU1-F1
#
_entry.id   AF-A0A9D4QCU1-F1
#
_cell.length_a   1.000
_cell.length_b   1.000
_cell.length_c   1.000
_cell.angle_alpha   90.00
_cell.angle_beta   90.00
_cell.angle_gamma   90.00
#
_symmetry.space_group_name_H-M   'P 1'
#
loop_
_entity.id
_entity.type
_entity.pdbx_description
1 polymer ?
#
loop_
_entity_poly.entity_id
_entity_poly.type
_entity_poly.pdbx_seq_one_letter_code
_entity_poly.pdbx_strand_id
1 'polypeptide(L)'
;MPERAVPRALHRLCDSVSGANWRPTRFEDELTLNQYACCVCHVIPSTTVLLPCSHILCEHCLAGCADQHGGSVCPLDRKPFSEDECQKLKLPEKKKQNLKAHCWNEHDGCDFVGTIEAVLLHFDRNSYRTRSAEQDRQSDSLTNCDAGAMLDKLSTIENQMNQVLKSLGNSNSAHPQESSPSVSELESSGLRGLKTIEANITSMVTRQLNAGLEELKTIIRDPCIDQLTTVQSQMKELIEQSRKQGDSQLQDVVRVLRASENELKDYVKRVDYSLSSGLMAIVQSLQMSIDSLKQKNQSFERECVSAEAASTATDRRSWRMEKRFILRKLETFAHKSYASRGDAGLLSGRGPQHAPGATPLLSRDLLAL
;
A
#
# COMPACT_ATOMS: atom_id res chain seq x y z
N MET A 1 -20.76 -30.84 -23.21
CA MET A 1 -19.67 -29.85 -23.31
C MET A 1 -19.89 -28.86 -22.18
N PRO A 2 -19.07 -28.83 -21.12
CA PRO A 2 -19.23 -27.80 -20.11
C PRO A 2 -18.88 -26.45 -20.75
N GLU A 3 -19.76 -25.45 -20.58
CA GLU A 3 -19.47 -24.07 -20.90
C GLU A 3 -18.10 -23.71 -20.32
N ARG A 4 -17.16 -23.31 -21.17
CA ARG A 4 -15.92 -22.69 -20.70
C ARG A 4 -16.34 -21.39 -20.02
N ALA A 5 -16.33 -21.38 -18.69
CA ALA A 5 -16.53 -20.18 -17.91
C ALA A 5 -15.58 -19.10 -18.41
N VAL A 6 -16.13 -18.04 -19.01
CA VAL A 6 -15.36 -16.85 -19.38
C VAL A 6 -14.69 -16.36 -18.08
N PRO A 7 -13.36 -16.14 -18.07
CA PRO A 7 -12.70 -15.55 -16.92
C PRO A 7 -13.38 -14.24 -16.57
N ARG A 8 -14.03 -14.19 -15.41
CA ARG A 8 -14.76 -13.01 -14.91
C ARG A 8 -13.73 -11.91 -14.62
N ALA A 9 -13.97 -10.69 -15.10
CA ALA A 9 -12.97 -9.64 -15.00
C ALA A 9 -12.97 -9.03 -13.59
N LEU A 10 -11.81 -9.06 -12.93
CA LEU A 10 -11.59 -8.39 -11.66
C LEU A 10 -10.96 -7.02 -11.92
N HIS A 11 -11.64 -5.97 -11.48
CA HIS A 11 -11.15 -4.60 -11.58
C HIS A 11 -10.76 -4.07 -10.20
N ARG A 12 -9.88 -3.07 -10.17
CA ARG A 12 -9.48 -2.40 -8.92
C ARG A 12 -9.88 -0.94 -8.98
N LEU A 13 -10.65 -0.46 -8.02
CA LEU A 13 -10.93 0.98 -7.93
C LEU A 13 -9.75 1.72 -7.29
N CYS A 14 -9.44 2.89 -7.84
CA CYS A 14 -8.59 3.89 -7.20
C CYS A 14 -9.44 5.11 -6.85
N ASP A 15 -9.08 5.81 -5.77
CA ASP A 15 -9.77 7.01 -5.26
C ASP A 15 -11.23 6.77 -4.83
N SER A 16 -11.58 5.55 -4.47
CA SER A 16 -12.90 5.20 -3.91
C SER A 16 -12.88 5.28 -2.38
N VAL A 17 -13.89 4.70 -1.74
CA VAL A 17 -14.06 4.58 -0.28
C VAL A 17 -12.80 3.98 0.35
N SER A 18 -12.28 4.63 1.40
CA SER A 18 -11.15 4.14 2.21
C SER A 18 -11.40 2.70 2.66
N GLY A 19 -10.48 1.78 2.35
CA GLY A 19 -10.59 0.34 2.65
C GLY A 19 -10.95 -0.53 1.45
N ALA A 20 -11.59 0.03 0.41
CA ALA A 20 -11.91 -0.67 -0.84
C ALA A 20 -10.86 -0.43 -1.95
N ASN A 21 -10.01 0.59 -1.80
CA ASN A 21 -9.01 0.95 -2.81
C ASN A 21 -8.05 -0.21 -3.11
N TRP A 22 -7.75 -0.40 -4.39
CA TRP A 22 -6.83 -1.42 -4.91
C TRP A 22 -7.25 -2.88 -4.69
N ARG A 23 -8.40 -3.14 -4.04
CA ARG A 23 -8.93 -4.50 -3.89
C ARG A 23 -9.48 -5.00 -5.23
N PRO A 24 -9.10 -6.21 -5.68
CA PRO A 24 -9.76 -6.87 -6.79
C PRO A 24 -11.25 -7.01 -6.48
N THR A 25 -12.08 -6.38 -7.28
CA THR A 25 -13.51 -6.27 -7.07
C THR A 25 -14.21 -6.67 -8.34
N ARG A 26 -15.18 -7.57 -8.20
CA ARG A 26 -16.05 -7.97 -9.30
C ARG A 26 -17.26 -7.06 -9.31
N PHE A 27 -17.46 -6.37 -10.42
CA PHE A 27 -18.58 -5.46 -10.59
C PHE A 27 -19.75 -6.17 -11.29
N GLU A 28 -20.97 -5.72 -11.03
CA GLU A 28 -22.14 -6.25 -11.74
C GLU A 28 -22.16 -5.76 -13.21
N ASP A 29 -21.69 -4.53 -13.45
CA ASP A 29 -21.66 -3.89 -14.77
C ASP A 29 -20.22 -3.80 -15.33
N GLU A 30 -19.59 -4.96 -15.59
CA GLU A 30 -18.20 -5.05 -16.06
C GLU A 30 -18.01 -4.39 -17.44
N LEU A 31 -18.95 -4.59 -18.37
CA LEU A 31 -18.85 -4.08 -19.74
C LEU A 31 -18.70 -2.56 -19.79
N THR A 32 -19.49 -1.88 -18.97
CA THR A 32 -19.51 -0.43 -18.89
C THR A 32 -18.29 0.13 -18.16
N LEU A 33 -17.63 -0.67 -17.32
CA LEU A 33 -16.43 -0.29 -16.60
C LEU A 33 -15.15 -0.51 -17.40
N ASN A 34 -15.15 -1.45 -18.36
CA ASN A 34 -14.02 -1.71 -19.24
C ASN A 34 -13.56 -0.46 -20.00
N GLN A 35 -14.48 0.47 -20.34
CA GLN A 35 -14.14 1.73 -20.99
C GLN A 35 -13.44 2.76 -20.08
N TYR A 36 -13.31 2.47 -18.79
CA TYR A 36 -12.60 3.30 -17.80
C TYR A 36 -11.45 2.54 -17.12
N ALA A 37 -11.28 1.25 -17.42
CA ALA A 37 -10.23 0.43 -16.84
C ALA A 37 -8.94 0.58 -17.64
N CYS A 38 -7.82 0.75 -16.95
CA CYS A 38 -6.51 0.70 -17.58
C CYS A 38 -6.26 -0.69 -18.18
N CYS A 39 -5.92 -0.75 -19.47
CA CYS A 39 -5.65 -2.01 -20.17
C CYS A 39 -4.36 -2.72 -19.70
N VAL A 40 -3.49 -2.02 -18.96
CA VAL A 40 -2.21 -2.58 -18.44
C VAL A 40 -2.37 -3.12 -17.02
N CYS A 41 -2.95 -2.33 -16.11
CA CYS A 41 -3.02 -2.68 -14.69
C CYS A 41 -4.44 -3.01 -14.19
N HIS A 42 -5.46 -2.92 -15.04
CA HIS A 42 -6.88 -3.17 -14.75
C HIS A 42 -7.47 -2.30 -13.62
N VAL A 43 -6.79 -1.22 -13.27
CA VAL A 43 -7.25 -0.23 -12.30
C VAL A 43 -8.22 0.73 -12.99
N ILE A 44 -9.30 1.09 -12.30
CA ILE A 44 -10.29 2.10 -12.67
C ILE A 44 -10.03 3.32 -11.77
N PRO A 45 -9.20 4.28 -12.21
CA PRO A 45 -9.03 5.57 -11.54
C PRO A 45 -10.18 6.53 -11.88
N SER A 46 -10.22 7.68 -11.20
CA SER A 46 -11.19 8.73 -11.50
C SER A 46 -11.02 9.32 -12.92
N THR A 47 -9.79 9.30 -13.44
CA THR A 47 -9.46 9.76 -14.80
C THR A 47 -8.54 8.75 -15.49
N THR A 48 -8.89 8.38 -16.72
CA THR A 48 -8.04 7.61 -17.65
C THR A 48 -7.79 8.38 -18.93
N VAL A 49 -6.86 7.89 -19.74
CA VAL A 49 -6.46 8.47 -21.01
C VAL A 49 -6.67 7.44 -22.10
N LEU A 50 -7.48 7.79 -23.09
CA LEU A 50 -7.70 7.04 -24.32
C LEU A 50 -6.66 7.47 -25.35
N LEU A 51 -5.84 6.52 -25.78
CA LEU A 51 -4.84 6.70 -26.82
C LEU A 51 -5.48 6.66 -28.23
N PRO A 52 -4.82 7.22 -29.26
CA PRO A 52 -5.28 7.12 -30.66
C PRO A 52 -5.42 5.68 -31.16
N CYS A 53 -4.64 4.75 -30.59
CA CYS A 53 -4.74 3.32 -30.87
C CYS A 53 -5.92 2.63 -30.17
N SER A 54 -6.83 3.39 -29.54
CA SER A 54 -8.01 2.92 -28.80
C SER A 54 -7.73 2.15 -27.50
N HIS A 55 -6.49 2.14 -27.02
CA HIS A 55 -6.15 1.61 -25.70
C HIS A 55 -6.34 2.66 -24.61
N ILE A 56 -6.83 2.22 -23.44
CA ILE A 56 -7.10 3.09 -22.28
C ILE A 56 -6.03 2.85 -21.22
N LEU A 57 -5.37 3.92 -20.74
CA LEU A 57 -4.36 3.86 -19.69
C LEU A 57 -4.72 4.75 -18.50
N CYS A 58 -4.31 4.37 -17.29
CA CYS A 58 -4.28 5.30 -16.16
C CYS A 58 -3.08 6.25 -16.29
N GLU A 59 -3.15 7.39 -15.62
CA GLU A 59 -2.08 8.41 -15.67
C GLU A 59 -0.71 7.85 -15.25
N HIS A 60 -0.69 6.92 -14.28
CA HIS A 60 0.56 6.27 -13.87
C HIS A 60 1.17 5.38 -14.97
N CYS A 61 0.35 4.57 -15.64
CA CYS A 61 0.82 3.76 -16.77
C CYS A 61 1.19 4.62 -17.97
N LEU A 62 0.48 5.74 -18.20
CA LEU A 62 0.81 6.69 -19.26
C LEU A 62 2.19 7.32 -19.04
N ALA A 63 2.51 7.73 -17.81
CA ALA A 63 3.83 8.29 -17.49
C ALA A 63 4.99 7.31 -17.78
N GLY A 64 4.72 6.00 -17.70
CA GLY A 64 5.68 4.96 -18.07
C GLY A 64 5.84 4.73 -19.58
N CYS A 65 5.09 5.43 -20.43
CA CYS A 65 5.12 5.27 -21.90
C CYS A 65 6.19 6.14 -22.59
N ALA A 66 6.90 6.98 -21.83
CA ALA A 66 7.95 7.83 -22.36
C ALA A 66 9.09 6.98 -22.96
N ASP A 67 9.44 7.25 -24.21
CA ASP A 67 10.58 6.64 -24.89
C ASP A 67 11.88 7.43 -24.61
N GLN A 68 13.02 6.78 -24.88
CA GLN A 68 14.34 7.37 -24.66
C GLN A 68 14.69 8.46 -25.69
N HIS A 69 13.86 8.67 -26.71
CA HIS A 69 14.11 9.50 -27.88
C HIS A 69 13.15 10.72 -27.93
N GLY A 70 12.36 10.93 -26.89
CA GLY A 70 11.47 12.09 -26.73
C GLY A 70 10.04 11.91 -27.26
N GLY A 71 9.64 10.69 -27.60
CA GLY A 71 8.26 10.31 -27.98
C GLY A 71 7.56 9.45 -26.92
N SER A 72 6.27 9.20 -27.12
CA SER A 72 5.48 8.29 -26.29
C SER A 72 4.98 7.12 -27.12
N VAL A 73 5.09 5.90 -26.59
CA VAL A 73 4.74 4.67 -27.30
C VAL A 73 3.75 3.85 -26.49
N CYS A 74 2.68 3.37 -27.13
CA CYS A 74 1.70 2.54 -26.47
C CYS A 74 2.36 1.24 -25.96
N PRO A 75 2.16 0.85 -24.69
CA PRO A 75 2.80 -0.33 -24.12
C PRO A 75 2.24 -1.64 -24.66
N LEU A 76 1.05 -1.61 -25.29
CA LEU A 76 0.34 -2.80 -25.77
C LEU A 76 0.64 -3.12 -27.24
N ASP A 77 0.58 -2.13 -28.13
CA ASP A 77 0.76 -2.33 -29.57
C ASP A 77 1.97 -1.60 -30.16
N ARG A 78 2.77 -0.93 -29.31
CA ARG A 78 3.99 -0.21 -29.69
C ARG A 78 3.77 0.91 -30.72
N LYS A 79 2.54 1.39 -30.91
CA LYS A 79 2.29 2.54 -31.78
C LYS A 79 2.72 3.84 -31.10
N PRO A 80 3.43 4.73 -31.80
CA PRO A 80 3.74 6.06 -31.29
C PRO A 80 2.46 6.88 -31.19
N PHE A 81 2.41 7.79 -30.22
CA PHE A 81 1.30 8.73 -30.06
C PHE A 81 1.81 10.08 -29.52
N SER A 82 1.08 11.15 -29.83
CA SER A 82 1.27 12.45 -29.17
C SER A 82 0.28 12.61 -28.01
N GLU A 83 0.69 13.30 -26.93
CA GLU A 83 -0.21 13.61 -25.82
C GLU A 83 -1.41 14.47 -26.26
N ASP A 84 -1.23 15.32 -27.28
CA ASP A 84 -2.30 16.18 -27.82
C ASP A 84 -3.42 15.39 -28.50
N GLU A 85 -3.11 14.18 -28.98
CA GLU A 85 -4.07 13.29 -29.64
C GLU A 85 -4.82 12.41 -28.62
N CYS A 86 -4.45 12.48 -27.35
CA CYS A 86 -5.02 11.66 -26.29
C CYS A 86 -6.26 12.30 -25.68
N GLN A 87 -7.30 11.49 -25.45
CA GLN A 87 -8.54 11.96 -24.84
C GLN A 87 -8.60 11.56 -23.36
N LYS A 88 -8.81 12.53 -22.47
CA LYS A 88 -9.08 12.24 -21.04
C LYS A 88 -10.53 11.76 -20.85
N LEU A 89 -10.67 10.56 -20.32
CA LEU A 89 -11.94 9.96 -19.92
C LEU A 89 -12.11 10.08 -18.41
N LYS A 90 -13.23 10.64 -17.96
CA LYS A 90 -13.58 10.71 -16.54
C LYS A 90 -14.75 9.78 -16.23
N LEU A 91 -14.61 8.98 -15.18
CA LEU A 91 -15.72 8.22 -14.66
C LEU A 91 -16.67 9.18 -13.93
N PRO A 92 -17.95 9.33 -14.34
CA PRO A 92 -18.85 10.25 -13.67
C PRO A 92 -19.06 9.87 -12.20
N GLU A 93 -19.01 10.84 -11.30
CA GLU A 93 -19.09 10.58 -9.86
C GLU A 93 -20.39 9.87 -9.45
N LYS A 94 -21.53 10.27 -10.06
CA LYS A 94 -22.81 9.58 -9.87
C LYS A 94 -22.74 8.11 -10.29
N LYS A 95 -21.97 7.78 -11.33
CA LYS A 95 -21.81 6.40 -11.79
C LYS A 95 -20.94 5.63 -10.82
N LYS A 96 -19.81 6.22 -10.40
CA LYS A 96 -18.88 5.68 -9.40
C LYS A 96 -19.58 5.31 -8.09
N GLN A 97 -20.44 6.19 -7.56
CA GLN A 97 -21.19 5.95 -6.32
C GLN A 97 -22.24 4.83 -6.44
N ASN A 98 -22.80 4.66 -7.64
CA ASN A 98 -23.82 3.65 -7.90
C ASN A 98 -23.24 2.34 -8.46
N LEU A 99 -21.91 2.20 -8.54
CA LEU A 99 -21.30 0.95 -8.96
C LEU A 99 -21.64 -0.15 -7.97
N LYS A 100 -22.29 -1.18 -8.49
CA LYS A 100 -22.58 -2.40 -7.75
C LYS A 100 -21.46 -3.41 -7.92
N ALA A 101 -21.10 -4.06 -6.82
CA ALA A 101 -20.09 -5.07 -6.75
C ALA A 101 -20.55 -6.26 -5.93
N HIS A 102 -19.97 -7.42 -6.24
CA HIS A 102 -20.11 -8.61 -5.44
C HIS A 102 -19.25 -8.51 -4.17
N CYS A 103 -19.71 -9.13 -3.09
CA CYS A 103 -18.92 -9.29 -1.88
C CYS A 103 -17.57 -9.95 -2.17
N TRP A 104 -16.49 -9.50 -1.52
CA TRP A 104 -15.18 -10.13 -1.68
C TRP A 104 -15.13 -11.58 -1.16
N ASN A 105 -16.10 -11.99 -0.34
CA ASN A 105 -16.32 -13.38 0.08
C ASN A 105 -17.23 -14.17 -0.87
N GLU A 106 -17.44 -13.71 -2.12
CA GLU A 106 -18.24 -14.47 -3.11
C GLU A 106 -17.70 -15.89 -3.32
N HIS A 107 -16.38 -16.05 -3.29
CA HIS A 107 -15.73 -17.36 -3.38
C HIS A 107 -16.06 -18.28 -2.20
N ASP A 108 -16.43 -17.73 -1.04
CA ASP A 108 -16.88 -18.46 0.15
C ASP A 108 -18.41 -18.68 0.15
N GLY A 109 -19.07 -18.40 -0.97
CA GLY A 109 -20.53 -18.59 -1.13
C GLY A 109 -21.37 -17.37 -0.73
N CYS A 110 -20.76 -16.21 -0.48
CA CYS A 110 -21.52 -14.98 -0.23
C CYS A 110 -22.14 -14.42 -1.52
N ASP A 111 -23.46 -14.33 -1.58
CA ASP A 111 -24.22 -13.82 -2.74
C ASP A 111 -24.54 -12.31 -2.65
N PHE A 112 -24.01 -11.62 -1.65
CA PHE A 112 -24.29 -10.21 -1.44
C PHE A 112 -23.76 -9.33 -2.58
N VAL A 113 -24.63 -8.49 -3.14
CA VAL A 113 -24.31 -7.47 -4.14
C VAL A 113 -24.83 -6.12 -3.66
N GLY A 114 -23.98 -5.10 -3.71
CA GLY A 114 -24.34 -3.75 -3.26
C GLY A 114 -23.39 -2.70 -3.81
N THR A 115 -23.59 -1.44 -3.41
CA THR A 115 -22.59 -0.39 -3.69
C THR A 115 -21.25 -0.74 -3.06
N ILE A 116 -20.16 -0.15 -3.53
CA ILE A 116 -18.82 -0.41 -2.96
C ILE A 116 -18.77 -0.15 -1.44
N GLU A 117 -19.45 0.90 -0.98
CA GLU A 117 -19.59 1.20 0.45
C GLU A 117 -20.37 0.11 1.19
N ALA A 118 -21.50 -0.33 0.63
CA ALA A 118 -22.31 -1.39 1.23
C ALA A 118 -21.55 -2.74 1.27
N VAL A 119 -20.79 -3.05 0.22
CA VAL A 119 -19.90 -4.23 0.17
C VAL A 119 -18.81 -4.15 1.22
N LEU A 120 -18.20 -2.98 1.42
CA LEU A 120 -17.18 -2.79 2.45
C LEU A 120 -17.75 -3.01 3.86
N LEU A 121 -18.88 -2.35 4.17
CA LEU A 121 -19.58 -2.53 5.45
C LEU A 121 -20.02 -3.99 5.66
N HIS A 122 -20.52 -4.64 4.62
CA HIS A 122 -20.91 -6.03 4.66
C HIS A 122 -19.71 -6.94 4.91
N PHE A 123 -18.61 -6.75 4.18
CA PHE A 123 -17.40 -7.54 4.33
C PHE A 123 -16.81 -7.40 5.73
N ASP A 124 -16.69 -6.18 6.26
CA ASP A 124 -16.17 -5.97 7.62
C ASP A 124 -17.05 -6.67 8.66
N ARG A 125 -18.38 -6.60 8.50
CA ARG A 125 -19.35 -7.27 9.36
C ARG A 125 -19.46 -8.79 9.14
N ASN A 126 -18.96 -9.35 8.05
CA ASN A 126 -18.99 -10.80 7.80
C ASN A 126 -17.60 -11.45 7.77
N SER A 127 -16.54 -10.67 7.92
CA SER A 127 -15.16 -11.14 8.01
C SER A 127 -14.91 -12.08 9.21
N TYR A 128 -15.76 -12.03 10.23
CA TYR A 128 -15.74 -12.99 11.35
C TYR A 128 -16.50 -14.29 11.07
N ARG A 129 -17.35 -14.36 10.04
CA ARG A 129 -18.15 -15.56 9.74
C ARG A 129 -17.42 -16.56 8.84
N THR A 130 -16.56 -16.09 7.93
CA THR A 130 -15.81 -16.98 7.02
C THR A 130 -14.61 -17.68 7.67
N ARG A 131 -14.19 -17.29 8.88
CA ARG A 131 -13.26 -18.11 9.69
C ARG A 131 -13.96 -19.21 10.49
N SER A 132 -15.29 -19.26 10.50
CA SER A 132 -16.08 -20.14 11.38
C SER A 132 -16.78 -21.28 10.67
N ALA A 133 -16.59 -21.46 9.35
CA ALA A 133 -17.12 -22.63 8.63
C ALA A 133 -16.43 -23.96 9.03
N GLU A 134 -15.31 -23.91 9.78
CA GLU A 134 -14.70 -25.08 10.43
C GLU A 134 -15.15 -25.29 11.89
N GLN A 135 -16.08 -24.47 12.40
CA GLN A 135 -16.62 -24.60 13.76
C GLN A 135 -18.15 -24.44 13.80
N ASP A 136 -18.87 -25.10 12.90
CA ASP A 136 -20.25 -25.48 13.22
C ASP A 136 -20.22 -26.63 14.22
N ARG A 137 -20.20 -26.29 15.52
CA ARG A 137 -20.82 -27.11 16.58
C ARG A 137 -20.99 -26.50 17.97
N GLN A 138 -20.80 -25.22 18.22
CA GLN A 138 -21.32 -24.61 19.45
C GLN A 138 -21.21 -23.10 19.40
N SER A 139 -22.35 -22.40 19.32
CA SER A 139 -22.60 -21.12 20.01
C SER A 139 -24.02 -20.61 19.69
N ASP A 140 -25.04 -21.40 20.03
CA ASP A 140 -26.30 -20.82 20.48
C ASP A 140 -26.08 -20.40 21.94
N SER A 141 -25.63 -19.17 22.15
CA SER A 141 -25.68 -18.43 23.41
C SER A 141 -24.65 -17.32 23.33
N LEU A 142 -25.10 -16.09 23.14
CA LEU A 142 -24.60 -14.87 23.79
C LEU A 142 -25.22 -13.63 23.10
N THR A 143 -26.54 -13.58 23.06
CA THR A 143 -27.27 -12.30 23.01
C THR A 143 -28.45 -12.41 23.94
N ASN A 144 -28.23 -12.13 25.21
CA ASN A 144 -29.24 -11.64 26.13
C ASN A 144 -28.52 -10.85 27.21
N CYS A 145 -28.16 -9.60 26.91
CA CYS A 145 -28.09 -8.60 27.96
C CYS A 145 -29.53 -8.42 28.43
N ASP A 146 -29.79 -8.91 29.63
CA ASP A 146 -31.10 -9.09 30.25
C ASP A 146 -31.72 -7.73 30.64
N ALA A 147 -32.04 -6.91 29.64
CA ALA A 147 -32.78 -5.67 29.81
C ALA A 147 -34.17 -5.93 30.41
N GLY A 148 -34.71 -7.14 30.21
CA GLY A 148 -35.95 -7.62 30.83
C GLY A 148 -35.84 -7.71 32.36
N ALA A 149 -34.78 -8.33 32.88
CA ALA A 149 -34.55 -8.41 34.32
C ALA A 149 -34.37 -7.04 35.00
N MET A 150 -33.89 -6.03 34.26
CA MET A 150 -33.76 -4.66 34.76
C MET A 150 -35.11 -3.92 34.78
N LEU A 151 -35.94 -4.12 33.75
CA LEU A 151 -37.31 -3.57 33.68
C LEU A 151 -38.25 -4.19 34.71
N ASP A 152 -38.16 -5.50 34.97
CA ASP A 152 -38.97 -6.18 35.98
C ASP A 152 -38.65 -5.69 37.41
N LYS A 153 -37.38 -5.38 37.68
CA LYS A 153 -36.96 -4.79 38.96
C LYS A 153 -37.46 -3.35 39.13
N LEU A 154 -37.45 -2.53 38.07
CA LEU A 154 -38.01 -1.18 38.11
C LEU A 154 -39.53 -1.19 38.33
N SER A 155 -40.24 -2.11 37.67
CA SER A 155 -41.68 -2.35 37.89
C SER A 155 -41.98 -2.76 39.34
N THR A 156 -41.12 -3.59 39.94
CA THR A 156 -41.26 -4.01 41.34
C THR A 156 -41.12 -2.82 42.31
N ILE A 157 -40.15 -1.93 42.07
CA ILE A 157 -39.94 -0.71 42.88
C ILE A 157 -41.12 0.25 42.75
N GLU A 158 -41.63 0.44 41.53
CA GLU A 158 -42.80 1.29 41.28
C GLU A 158 -44.05 0.76 42.02
N ASN A 159 -44.27 -0.55 42.01
CA ASN A 159 -45.37 -1.18 42.73
C ASN A 159 -45.25 -1.04 44.25
N GLN A 160 -44.04 -1.16 44.82
CA GLN A 160 -43.80 -0.93 46.25
C GLN A 160 -44.07 0.53 46.64
N MET A 161 -43.66 1.49 45.80
CA MET A 161 -43.89 2.92 46.06
C MET A 161 -45.38 3.27 46.04
N ASN A 162 -46.14 2.69 45.10
CA ASN A 162 -47.59 2.86 45.02
C ASN A 162 -48.34 2.21 46.20
N GLN A 163 -47.80 1.13 46.78
CA GLN A 163 -48.39 0.47 47.94
C GLN A 163 -48.22 1.32 49.22
N VAL A 164 -47.08 1.99 49.37
CA VAL A 164 -46.84 2.94 50.48
C VAL A 164 -47.76 4.15 50.38
N LEU A 165 -47.96 4.70 49.18
CA LEU A 165 -48.90 5.82 48.95
C LEU A 165 -50.36 5.46 49.27
N LYS A 166 -50.80 4.24 48.91
CA LYS A 166 -52.14 3.74 49.29
C LYS A 166 -52.31 3.56 50.80
N SER A 167 -51.25 3.13 51.49
CA SER A 167 -51.27 2.95 52.95
C SER A 167 -51.40 4.28 53.69
N LEU A 168 -50.81 5.36 53.14
CA LEU A 168 -50.96 6.73 53.66
C LEU A 168 -52.37 7.31 53.41
N GLY A 169 -53.05 6.91 52.33
CA GLY A 169 -54.40 7.36 52.01
C GLY A 169 -55.52 6.77 52.88
N ASN A 170 -55.34 5.56 53.42
CA ASN A 170 -56.38 4.85 54.16
C ASN A 170 -56.45 5.16 55.67
N SER A 171 -55.56 6.02 56.19
CA SER A 171 -55.48 6.29 57.64
C SER A 171 -56.50 7.31 58.16
N ASN A 172 -57.36 7.88 57.31
CA ASN A 172 -58.31 8.94 57.68
C ASN A 172 -59.79 8.48 57.71
N SER A 173 -60.05 7.32 58.32
CA SER A 173 -61.41 6.81 58.50
C SER A 173 -61.57 6.18 59.88
N ALA A 174 -61.59 7.02 60.92
CA ALA A 174 -62.13 6.64 62.23
C ALA A 174 -62.95 7.80 62.81
N HIS A 175 -64.25 7.58 62.73
CA HIS A 175 -65.38 8.18 63.44
C HIS A 175 -65.04 8.96 64.74
N PRO A 176 -65.47 10.23 64.90
CA PRO A 176 -65.52 10.87 66.21
C PRO A 176 -66.90 10.62 66.84
N GLN A 177 -66.93 9.96 68.00
CA GLN A 177 -68.04 10.09 68.95
C GLN A 177 -67.63 11.10 70.03
N GLU A 178 -68.55 12.00 70.31
CA GLU A 178 -68.43 13.17 71.15
C GLU A 178 -68.17 12.84 72.62
N SER A 179 -67.15 13.47 73.19
CA SER A 179 -67.17 13.96 74.57
C SER A 179 -66.08 15.03 74.72
N SER A 180 -66.50 16.23 75.10
CA SER A 180 -65.71 17.47 75.17
C SER A 180 -64.57 17.44 76.21
N PRO A 181 -63.37 17.90 75.82
CA PRO A 181 -62.60 18.81 76.65
C PRO A 181 -62.10 20.05 75.89
N SER A 182 -61.63 21.04 76.65
CA SER A 182 -61.27 22.40 76.27
C SER A 182 -60.34 22.55 75.06
N VAL A 183 -60.72 23.47 74.18
CA VAL A 183 -60.23 23.69 72.79
C VAL A 183 -58.76 24.16 72.70
N SER A 184 -58.12 24.57 73.79
CA SER A 184 -56.76 25.15 73.75
C SER A 184 -55.60 24.17 74.02
N GLU A 185 -55.84 22.98 74.58
CA GLU A 185 -54.77 21.98 74.84
C GLU A 185 -54.69 20.87 73.77
N LEU A 186 -55.77 20.63 73.01
CA LEU A 186 -55.79 19.62 71.93
C LEU A 186 -55.01 20.04 70.69
N GLU A 187 -55.03 21.33 70.30
CA GLU A 187 -54.33 21.82 69.11
C GLU A 187 -52.80 21.70 69.25
N SER A 188 -52.28 21.93 70.45
CA SER A 188 -50.84 21.85 70.75
C SER A 188 -50.32 20.40 70.77
N SER A 189 -51.15 19.45 71.20
CA SER A 189 -50.80 18.02 71.26
C SER A 189 -50.93 17.36 69.88
N GLY A 190 -51.99 17.69 69.14
CA GLY A 190 -52.22 17.21 67.77
C GLY A 190 -51.15 17.69 66.79
N LEU A 191 -50.74 18.97 66.85
CA LEU A 191 -49.66 19.48 65.99
C LEU A 191 -48.31 18.81 66.28
N ARG A 192 -48.01 18.51 67.55
CA ARG A 192 -46.76 17.80 67.92
C ARG A 192 -46.79 16.34 67.44
N GLY A 193 -47.94 15.67 67.53
CA GLY A 193 -48.13 14.32 66.99
C GLY A 193 -47.92 14.30 65.47
N LEU A 194 -48.52 15.24 64.75
CA LEU A 194 -48.38 15.35 63.29
C LEU A 194 -46.95 15.63 62.86
N LYS A 195 -46.24 16.56 63.51
CA LYS A 195 -44.82 16.83 63.23
C LYS A 195 -43.92 15.62 63.48
N THR A 196 -44.25 14.80 64.48
CA THR A 196 -43.51 13.58 64.79
C THR A 196 -43.75 12.51 63.72
N ILE A 197 -44.99 12.36 63.26
CA ILE A 197 -45.36 11.44 62.18
C ILE A 197 -44.69 11.89 60.86
N GLU A 198 -44.70 13.18 60.56
CA GLU A 198 -44.04 13.78 59.39
C GLU A 198 -42.52 13.51 59.40
N ALA A 199 -41.86 13.71 60.53
CA ALA A 199 -40.43 13.42 60.68
C ALA A 199 -40.11 11.93 60.49
N ASN A 200 -40.96 11.04 61.02
CA ASN A 200 -40.79 9.60 60.89
C ASN A 200 -40.99 9.13 59.44
N ILE A 201 -42.02 9.63 58.75
CA ILE A 201 -42.27 9.33 57.33
C ILE A 201 -41.10 9.84 56.48
N THR A 202 -40.65 11.07 56.71
CA THR A 202 -39.52 11.67 55.99
C THR A 202 -38.23 10.85 56.18
N SER A 203 -37.96 10.41 57.42
CA SER A 203 -36.80 9.57 57.72
C SER A 203 -36.88 8.20 57.03
N MET A 204 -38.06 7.56 57.07
CA MET A 204 -38.27 6.25 56.45
C MET A 204 -38.12 6.30 54.92
N VAL A 205 -38.75 7.29 54.27
CA VAL A 205 -38.66 7.48 52.81
C VAL A 205 -37.21 7.78 52.40
N THR A 206 -36.52 8.63 53.15
CA THR A 206 -35.11 8.94 52.88
C THR A 206 -34.22 7.71 53.02
N ARG A 207 -34.45 6.86 54.02
CA ARG A 207 -33.68 5.61 54.20
C ARG A 207 -33.92 4.62 53.07
N GLN A 208 -35.17 4.45 52.63
CA GLN A 208 -35.51 3.54 51.53
C GLN A 208 -34.95 4.03 50.19
N LEU A 209 -35.05 5.32 49.90
CA LEU A 209 -34.45 5.91 48.70
C LEU A 209 -32.92 5.77 48.69
N ASN A 210 -32.26 6.01 49.82
CA ASN A 210 -30.82 5.85 49.92
C ASN A 210 -30.38 4.39 49.78
N ALA A 211 -31.12 3.44 50.36
CA ALA A 211 -30.84 2.01 50.19
C ALA A 211 -30.99 1.58 48.72
N GLY A 212 -32.09 1.97 48.06
CA GLY A 212 -32.30 1.68 46.64
C GLY A 212 -31.26 2.36 45.72
N LEU A 213 -30.79 3.55 46.08
CA LEU A 213 -29.73 4.25 45.35
C LEU A 213 -28.38 3.52 45.46
N GLU A 214 -28.04 2.98 46.64
CA GLU A 214 -26.81 2.22 46.81
C GLU A 214 -26.88 0.85 46.10
N GLU A 215 -28.03 0.17 46.10
CA GLU A 215 -28.23 -1.03 45.29
C GLU A 215 -28.13 -0.76 43.79
N LEU A 216 -28.68 0.37 43.32
CA LEU A 216 -28.54 0.77 41.92
C LEU A 216 -27.08 1.09 41.58
N LYS A 217 -26.34 1.73 42.49
CA LYS A 217 -24.91 2.03 42.31
C LYS A 217 -24.07 0.75 42.23
N THR A 218 -24.34 -0.28 43.02
CA THR A 218 -23.60 -1.56 42.93
C THR A 218 -23.92 -2.29 41.64
N ILE A 219 -25.21 -2.32 41.24
CA ILE A 219 -25.65 -2.94 39.98
C ILE A 219 -25.02 -2.27 38.75
N ILE A 220 -24.82 -0.96 38.76
CA ILE A 220 -24.21 -0.24 37.63
C ILE A 220 -22.68 -0.33 37.66
N ARG A 221 -22.07 -0.31 38.85
CA ARG A 221 -20.61 -0.23 39.02
C ARG A 221 -19.91 -1.56 38.73
N ASP A 222 -20.47 -2.69 39.15
CA ASP A 222 -19.76 -3.97 39.07
C ASP A 222 -19.70 -4.56 37.64
N PRO A 223 -20.80 -4.65 36.88
CA PRO A 223 -20.77 -5.24 35.53
C PRO A 223 -20.01 -4.38 34.51
N CYS A 224 -20.12 -3.06 34.62
CA CYS A 224 -19.48 -2.14 33.67
C CYS A 224 -17.96 -2.08 33.84
N ILE A 225 -17.45 -2.19 35.07
CA ILE A 225 -16.00 -2.20 35.32
C ILE A 225 -15.39 -3.52 34.87
N ASP A 226 -16.04 -4.66 35.13
CA ASP A 226 -15.55 -5.97 34.71
C ASP A 226 -15.59 -6.14 33.18
N GLN A 227 -16.64 -5.64 32.53
CA GLN A 227 -16.70 -5.61 31.07
C GLN A 227 -15.63 -4.68 30.47
N LEU A 228 -15.44 -3.49 31.06
CA LEU A 228 -14.43 -2.55 30.57
C LEU A 228 -13.00 -3.10 30.71
N THR A 229 -12.70 -3.75 31.83
CA THR A 229 -11.38 -4.38 32.05
C THR A 229 -11.18 -5.58 31.11
N THR A 230 -12.22 -6.35 30.81
CA THR A 230 -12.19 -7.44 29.83
C THR A 230 -11.97 -6.91 28.41
N VAL A 231 -12.68 -5.87 27.99
CA VAL A 231 -12.46 -5.24 26.68
C VAL A 231 -11.05 -4.65 26.60
N GLN A 232 -10.55 -4.06 27.68
CA GLN A 232 -9.21 -3.50 27.73
C GLN A 232 -8.12 -4.58 27.65
N SER A 233 -8.31 -5.77 28.24
CA SER A 233 -7.37 -6.88 28.12
C SER A 233 -7.39 -7.49 26.71
N GLN A 234 -8.58 -7.69 26.12
CA GLN A 234 -8.74 -8.13 24.73
C GLN A 234 -8.09 -7.16 23.73
N MET A 235 -8.24 -5.85 23.94
CA MET A 235 -7.59 -4.81 23.14
C MET A 235 -6.07 -4.90 23.21
N LYS A 236 -5.50 -5.11 24.41
CA LYS A 236 -4.05 -5.28 24.59
C LYS A 236 -3.54 -6.54 23.90
N GLU A 237 -4.28 -7.64 23.99
CA GLU A 237 -3.94 -8.89 23.32
C GLU A 237 -3.97 -8.75 21.79
N LEU A 238 -5.00 -8.09 21.25
CA LEU A 238 -5.09 -7.78 19.81
C LEU A 238 -3.94 -6.90 19.31
N ILE A 239 -3.55 -5.88 20.08
CA ILE A 239 -2.39 -5.04 19.75
C ILE A 239 -1.11 -5.87 19.70
N GLU A 240 -0.91 -6.77 20.67
CA GLU A 240 0.27 -7.61 20.73
C GLU A 240 0.30 -8.67 19.62
N GLN A 241 -0.85 -9.28 19.30
CA GLN A 241 -0.99 -10.18 18.16
C GLN A 241 -0.69 -9.46 16.85
N SER A 242 -1.20 -8.24 16.65
CA SER A 242 -0.93 -7.43 15.46
C SER A 242 0.55 -7.06 15.35
N ARG A 243 1.25 -6.77 16.46
CA ARG A 243 2.70 -6.51 16.47
C ARG A 243 3.50 -7.76 16.07
N LYS A 244 3.20 -8.90 16.68
CA LYS A 244 3.86 -10.19 16.33
C LYS A 244 3.61 -10.60 14.88
N GLN A 245 2.40 -10.38 14.37
CA GLN A 245 2.08 -10.65 12.97
C GLN A 245 2.82 -9.69 12.02
N GLY A 246 2.89 -8.40 12.36
CA GLY A 246 3.67 -7.42 11.60
C GLY A 246 5.16 -7.76 11.57
N ASP A 247 5.73 -8.13 12.72
CA ASP A 247 7.15 -8.50 12.84
C ASP A 247 7.48 -9.78 12.07
N SER A 248 6.62 -10.80 12.12
CA SER A 248 6.81 -12.04 11.35
C SER A 248 6.71 -11.82 9.85
N GLN A 249 5.71 -11.05 9.38
CA GLN A 249 5.60 -10.66 7.98
C GLN A 249 6.82 -9.85 7.51
N LEU A 250 7.29 -8.89 8.31
CA LEU A 250 8.48 -8.11 8.00
C LEU A 250 9.74 -8.99 7.95
N GLN A 251 9.89 -9.94 8.88
CA GLN A 251 11.01 -10.89 8.87
C GLN A 251 10.99 -11.79 7.63
N ASP A 252 9.81 -12.24 7.18
CA ASP A 252 9.69 -13.04 5.97
C ASP A 252 10.05 -12.21 4.72
N VAL A 253 9.60 -10.95 4.64
CA VAL A 253 10.00 -10.02 3.56
C VAL A 253 11.50 -9.79 3.57
N VAL A 254 12.10 -9.53 4.74
CA VAL A 254 13.57 -9.37 4.88
C VAL A 254 14.31 -10.63 4.46
N ARG A 255 13.78 -11.82 4.78
CA ARG A 255 14.36 -13.10 4.36
C ARG A 255 14.34 -13.26 2.84
N VAL A 256 13.20 -12.98 2.20
CA VAL A 256 13.07 -13.04 0.74
C VAL A 256 14.01 -12.04 0.07
N LEU A 257 14.05 -10.79 0.55
CA LEU A 257 14.96 -9.77 0.01
C LEU A 257 16.43 -10.19 0.14
N ARG A 258 16.83 -10.78 1.27
CA ARG A 258 18.20 -11.28 1.45
C ARG A 258 18.52 -12.45 0.52
N ALA A 259 17.57 -13.34 0.27
CA ALA A 259 17.74 -14.43 -0.69
C ALA A 259 17.94 -13.89 -2.11
N SER A 260 17.09 -12.93 -2.52
CA SER A 260 17.21 -12.25 -3.82
C SER A 260 18.52 -11.47 -3.96
N GLU A 261 19.00 -10.80 -2.90
CA GLU A 261 20.29 -10.12 -2.89
C GLU A 261 21.45 -11.08 -3.16
N ASN A 262 21.41 -12.27 -2.57
CA ASN A 262 22.44 -13.30 -2.77
C ASN A 262 22.40 -13.87 -4.19
N GLU A 263 21.22 -14.15 -4.75
CA GLU A 263 21.07 -14.60 -6.14
C GLU A 263 21.63 -13.57 -7.14
N LEU A 264 21.38 -12.28 -6.88
CA LEU A 264 21.90 -11.19 -7.72
C LEU A 264 23.43 -11.09 -7.61
N LYS A 265 24.00 -11.22 -6.41
CA LYS A 265 25.47 -11.27 -6.22
C LYS A 265 26.10 -12.42 -7.00
N ASP A 266 25.47 -13.60 -6.99
CA ASP A 266 25.97 -14.75 -7.73
C ASP A 266 25.83 -14.57 -9.24
N TYR A 267 24.75 -13.93 -9.70
CA TYR A 267 24.60 -13.55 -11.09
C TYR A 267 25.70 -12.59 -11.55
N VAL A 268 25.97 -11.53 -10.78
CA VAL A 268 27.04 -10.56 -11.07
C VAL A 268 28.40 -11.26 -11.16
N LYS A 269 28.72 -12.16 -10.23
CA LYS A 269 29.96 -12.94 -10.28
C LYS A 269 30.07 -13.81 -11.54
N ARG A 270 28.98 -14.44 -11.99
CA ARG A 270 28.97 -15.23 -13.23
C ARG A 270 29.23 -14.36 -14.46
N VAL A 271 28.59 -13.20 -14.53
CA VAL A 271 28.80 -12.24 -15.62
C VAL A 271 30.25 -11.74 -15.62
N ASP A 272 30.78 -11.37 -14.47
CA ASP A 272 32.17 -10.91 -14.32
C ASP A 272 33.19 -11.98 -14.75
N TYR A 273 32.98 -13.23 -14.32
CA TYR A 273 33.79 -14.38 -14.76
C TYR A 273 33.72 -14.59 -16.27
N SER A 274 32.51 -14.54 -16.84
CA SER A 274 32.30 -14.71 -18.29
C SER A 274 32.96 -13.59 -19.09
N LEU A 275 32.86 -12.35 -18.64
CA LEU A 275 33.46 -11.19 -19.29
C LEU A 275 34.99 -11.26 -19.21
N SER A 276 35.53 -11.56 -18.03
CA SER A 276 36.98 -11.74 -17.83
C SER A 276 37.54 -12.85 -18.70
N SER A 277 36.86 -13.99 -18.79
CA SER A 277 37.25 -15.10 -19.67
C SER A 277 37.20 -14.70 -21.15
N GLY A 278 36.14 -14.02 -21.60
CA GLY A 278 36.01 -13.53 -22.96
C GLY A 278 37.09 -12.52 -23.35
N LEU A 279 37.40 -11.57 -22.46
CA LEU A 279 38.49 -10.62 -22.66
C LEU A 279 39.84 -11.31 -22.78
N MET A 280 40.12 -12.30 -21.93
CA MET A 280 41.36 -13.08 -22.01
C MET A 280 41.50 -13.82 -23.35
N ALA A 281 40.40 -14.41 -23.85
CA ALA A 281 40.41 -15.08 -25.16
C ALA A 281 40.69 -14.10 -26.31
N ILE A 282 40.09 -12.90 -26.26
CA ILE A 282 40.33 -11.85 -27.26
C ILE A 282 41.79 -11.38 -27.21
N VAL A 283 42.32 -11.10 -26.01
CA VAL A 283 43.71 -10.69 -25.82
C VAL A 283 44.66 -11.75 -26.37
N GLN A 284 44.42 -13.03 -26.08
CA GLN A 284 45.23 -14.13 -26.61
C GLN A 284 45.15 -14.23 -28.13
N SER A 285 43.97 -14.09 -28.72
CA SER A 285 43.78 -14.09 -30.19
C SER A 285 44.50 -12.93 -30.87
N LEU A 286 44.46 -11.73 -30.28
CA LEU A 286 45.18 -10.57 -30.77
C LEU A 286 46.69 -10.77 -30.66
N GLN A 287 47.18 -11.33 -29.54
CA GLN A 287 48.59 -11.63 -29.35
C GLN A 287 49.10 -12.61 -30.42
N MET A 288 48.36 -13.69 -30.69
CA MET A 288 48.71 -14.62 -31.77
C MET A 288 48.79 -13.95 -33.15
N SER A 289 47.86 -13.03 -33.43
CA SER A 289 47.84 -12.28 -34.69
C SER A 289 49.03 -11.32 -34.80
N ILE A 290 49.38 -10.63 -33.72
CA ILE A 290 50.57 -9.76 -33.64
C ILE A 290 51.84 -10.57 -33.90
N ASP A 291 51.99 -11.72 -33.27
CA ASP A 291 53.19 -12.56 -33.43
C ASP A 291 53.29 -13.14 -34.85
N SER A 292 52.17 -13.52 -35.45
CA SER A 292 52.11 -13.92 -36.87
C SER A 292 52.54 -12.78 -37.81
N LEU A 293 52.06 -11.56 -37.57
CA LEU A 293 52.46 -10.38 -38.36
C LEU A 293 53.95 -10.06 -38.19
N LYS A 294 54.49 -10.14 -36.98
CA LYS A 294 55.93 -9.97 -36.72
C LYS A 294 56.76 -10.99 -37.50
N GLN A 295 56.35 -12.26 -37.51
CA GLN A 295 57.04 -13.31 -38.24
C GLN A 295 57.04 -13.06 -39.77
N LYS A 296 55.88 -12.65 -40.32
CA LYS A 296 55.78 -12.27 -41.74
C LYS A 296 56.67 -11.07 -42.08
N ASN A 297 56.71 -10.05 -41.22
CA ASN A 297 57.58 -8.89 -41.43
C ASN A 297 59.06 -9.29 -41.45
N GLN A 298 59.50 -10.15 -40.53
CA GLN A 298 60.87 -10.66 -40.51
C GLN A 298 61.22 -11.53 -41.73
N SER A 299 60.25 -12.24 -42.32
CA SER A 299 60.45 -12.98 -43.57
C SER A 299 60.65 -12.01 -44.73
N PHE A 300 59.77 -11.01 -44.83
CA PHE A 300 59.82 -9.99 -45.87
C PHE A 300 61.12 -9.17 -45.82
N GLU A 301 61.55 -8.76 -44.63
CA GLU A 301 62.83 -8.05 -44.46
C GLU A 301 64.03 -8.88 -44.93
N ARG A 302 64.03 -10.20 -44.64
CA ARG A 302 65.09 -11.11 -45.12
C ARG A 302 65.10 -11.23 -46.64
N GLU A 303 63.93 -11.41 -47.26
CA GLU A 303 63.78 -11.47 -48.71
C GLU A 303 64.23 -10.15 -49.39
N CYS A 304 63.86 -9.00 -48.82
CA CYS A 304 64.29 -7.69 -49.33
C CYS A 304 65.81 -7.50 -49.25
N VAL A 305 66.46 -7.85 -48.15
CA VAL A 305 67.92 -7.72 -48.00
C VAL A 305 68.65 -8.64 -48.98
N SER A 306 68.16 -9.86 -49.19
CA SER A 306 68.70 -10.77 -50.21
C SER A 306 68.52 -10.22 -51.64
N ALA A 307 67.37 -9.63 -51.95
CA ALA A 307 67.12 -9.01 -53.27
C ALA A 307 67.98 -7.76 -53.50
N GLU A 308 68.17 -6.91 -52.48
CA GLU A 308 69.04 -5.73 -52.56
C GLU A 308 70.51 -6.09 -52.73
N ALA A 309 70.98 -7.20 -52.13
CA ALA A 309 72.34 -7.70 -52.31
C ALA A 309 72.63 -8.14 -53.76
N ALA A 310 71.62 -8.66 -54.46
CA ALA A 310 71.73 -9.13 -55.85
C ALA A 310 71.60 -8.01 -56.92
N SER A 311 71.12 -6.81 -56.55
CA SER A 311 70.86 -5.72 -57.50
C SER A 311 72.10 -4.83 -57.74
N THR A 312 72.26 -4.33 -58.98
CA THR A 312 73.39 -3.48 -59.41
C THR A 312 73.28 -2.04 -58.88
N ALA A 313 74.40 -1.32 -58.78
CA ALA A 313 74.48 -0.02 -58.08
C ALA A 313 73.56 1.09 -58.64
N THR A 314 73.23 1.06 -59.93
CA THR A 314 72.32 2.01 -60.59
C THR A 314 70.86 1.80 -60.20
N ASP A 315 70.45 0.53 -60.08
CA ASP A 315 69.08 0.13 -59.77
C ASP A 315 68.73 0.40 -58.30
N ARG A 316 69.72 0.28 -57.40
CA ARG A 316 69.61 0.68 -55.99
C ARG A 316 69.28 2.15 -55.78
N ARG A 317 69.71 3.04 -56.67
CA ARG A 317 69.46 4.50 -56.55
C ARG A 317 68.05 4.87 -56.94
N SER A 318 67.52 4.23 -57.99
CA SER A 318 66.14 4.41 -58.47
C SER A 318 65.13 3.98 -57.41
N TRP A 319 65.31 2.77 -56.85
CA TRP A 319 64.43 2.23 -55.81
C TRP A 319 64.39 3.09 -54.54
N ARG A 320 65.53 3.63 -54.10
CA ARG A 320 65.59 4.52 -52.91
C ARG A 320 64.85 5.85 -53.11
N MET A 321 64.72 6.33 -54.34
CA MET A 321 63.98 7.54 -54.66
C MET A 321 62.48 7.26 -54.70
N GLU A 322 62.07 6.17 -55.34
CA GLU A 322 60.68 5.69 -55.38
C GLU A 322 60.13 5.44 -53.96
N LYS A 323 60.90 4.75 -53.11
CA LYS A 323 60.52 4.47 -51.72
C LYS A 323 60.32 5.75 -50.90
N ARG A 324 61.21 6.74 -51.05
CA ARG A 324 61.07 8.04 -50.36
C ARG A 324 59.87 8.83 -50.85
N PHE A 325 59.55 8.73 -52.14
CA PHE A 325 58.37 9.38 -52.70
C PHE A 325 57.07 8.79 -52.14
N ILE A 326 56.98 7.45 -52.07
CA ILE A 326 55.80 6.76 -51.53
C ILE A 326 55.62 7.05 -50.04
N LEU A 327 56.69 7.02 -49.23
CA LEU A 327 56.61 7.31 -47.80
C LEU A 327 56.09 8.73 -47.52
N ARG A 328 56.55 9.74 -48.27
CA ARG A 328 56.02 11.12 -48.14
C ARG A 328 54.54 11.22 -48.48
N LYS A 329 54.08 10.50 -49.51
CA LYS A 329 52.66 10.44 -49.87
C LYS A 329 51.80 9.86 -48.75
N LEU A 330 52.29 8.81 -48.08
CA LEU A 330 51.60 8.16 -46.95
C LEU A 330 51.58 9.05 -45.69
N GLU A 331 52.68 9.73 -45.35
CA GLU A 331 52.69 10.71 -44.25
C GLU A 331 51.70 11.84 -44.49
N THR A 332 51.64 12.35 -45.72
CA THR A 332 50.70 13.41 -46.10
C THR A 332 49.23 12.94 -45.95
N PHE A 333 48.96 11.68 -46.30
CA PHE A 333 47.63 11.09 -46.15
C PHE A 333 47.23 10.87 -44.68
N ALA A 334 48.16 10.41 -43.84
CA ALA A 334 47.95 10.24 -42.41
C ALA A 334 47.64 11.59 -41.73
N HIS A 335 48.43 12.63 -42.00
CA HIS A 335 48.18 13.97 -41.46
C HIS A 335 46.81 14.53 -41.86
N LYS A 336 46.37 14.34 -43.11
CA LYS A 336 45.03 14.76 -43.55
C LYS A 336 43.90 14.01 -42.84
N SER A 337 44.09 12.73 -42.57
CA SER A 337 43.08 11.88 -41.92
C SER A 337 42.92 12.22 -40.43
N TYR A 338 44.00 12.55 -39.74
CA TYR A 338 43.94 13.02 -38.35
C TYR A 338 43.40 14.45 -38.22
N ALA A 339 43.71 15.35 -39.16
CA ALA A 339 43.18 16.70 -39.17
C ALA A 339 41.65 16.75 -39.41
N SER A 340 41.11 15.83 -40.21
CA SER A 340 39.68 15.79 -40.55
C SER A 340 38.76 15.29 -39.41
N ARG A 341 39.33 14.71 -38.33
CA ARG A 341 38.57 14.25 -37.16
C ARG A 341 38.48 15.28 -36.02
N GLY A 342 39.22 16.39 -36.10
CA GLY A 342 39.25 17.41 -35.06
C GLY A 342 38.10 18.43 -35.07
N ASP A 343 37.30 18.50 -36.14
CA ASP A 343 36.38 19.63 -36.38
C ASP A 343 34.88 19.30 -36.21
N ALA A 344 34.54 18.08 -35.76
CA ALA A 344 33.15 17.61 -35.67
C ALA A 344 32.57 17.59 -34.23
N GLY A 345 33.08 18.43 -33.31
CA GLY A 345 32.69 18.36 -31.89
C GLY A 345 32.71 19.69 -31.15
N LEU A 346 32.01 20.71 -31.65
CA LEU A 346 31.82 21.97 -30.91
C LEU A 346 30.47 22.63 -31.24
N LEU A 347 29.36 22.03 -30.77
CA LEU A 347 28.11 22.75 -30.56
C LEU A 347 27.41 22.30 -29.25
N SER A 348 27.55 23.18 -28.26
CA SER A 348 26.51 23.67 -27.32
C SER A 348 25.85 22.73 -26.30
N GLY A 349 26.12 23.02 -25.02
CA GLY A 349 25.30 22.62 -23.88
C GLY A 349 25.66 23.45 -22.64
N ARG A 350 25.10 24.65 -22.53
CA ARG A 350 25.16 25.50 -21.32
C ARG A 350 24.46 24.77 -20.14
N GLY A 351 25.11 24.75 -18.98
CA GLY A 351 24.52 24.21 -17.74
C GLY A 351 23.64 25.21 -16.98
N PRO A 352 23.37 24.95 -15.69
CA PRO A 352 23.11 26.00 -14.72
C PRO A 352 24.11 26.00 -13.54
N GLN A 353 24.50 27.21 -13.14
CA GLN A 353 25.34 27.52 -11.99
C GLN A 353 24.50 27.64 -10.71
N HIS A 354 25.05 27.18 -9.57
CA HIS A 354 24.98 27.77 -8.22
C HIS A 354 25.98 26.95 -7.36
N ALA A 355 27.20 27.42 -7.10
CA ALA A 355 27.65 28.36 -6.06
C ALA A 355 28.38 27.62 -4.90
N PRO A 356 29.35 28.24 -4.20
CA PRO A 356 30.59 27.58 -3.77
C PRO A 356 30.78 27.44 -2.26
N GLY A 357 31.69 26.56 -1.85
CA GLY A 357 32.19 26.45 -0.47
C GLY A 357 33.57 25.78 -0.38
N ALA A 358 34.57 26.59 -0.03
CA ALA A 358 35.89 26.35 0.59
C ALA A 358 36.21 24.93 1.12
N THR A 359 37.43 24.37 1.17
CA THR A 359 38.83 24.82 1.03
C THR A 359 39.71 23.54 0.94
N PRO A 360 41.00 23.62 0.54
CA PRO A 360 41.83 22.47 0.21
C PRO A 360 42.69 21.99 1.40
N LEU A 361 43.04 20.70 1.41
CA LEU A 361 44.22 20.22 2.12
C LEU A 361 45.13 19.40 1.19
N LEU A 362 46.40 19.73 1.37
CA LEU A 362 47.60 19.31 0.66
C LEU A 362 48.03 17.86 0.94
N SER A 363 48.88 17.39 0.02
CA SER A 363 49.99 16.42 0.12
C SER A 363 49.76 15.21 -0.77
N ARG A 364 50.39 15.06 -1.94
CA ARG A 364 51.82 15.06 -2.30
C ARG A 364 52.58 13.87 -1.69
N ASP A 365 52.96 12.94 -2.58
CA ASP A 365 54.12 12.02 -2.61
C ASP A 365 53.65 10.66 -3.19
N LEU A 366 53.90 10.29 -4.45
CA LEU A 366 55.14 9.87 -5.14
C LEU A 366 55.93 8.73 -4.47
N LEU A 367 55.97 7.62 -5.22
CA LEU A 367 57.07 6.63 -5.38
C LEU A 367 57.47 5.76 -4.18
N ALA A 368 57.28 4.44 -4.30
CA ALA A 368 58.35 3.50 -4.71
C ALA A 368 57.90 2.02 -4.56
N LEU A 369 58.37 1.20 -5.51
CA LEU A 369 58.28 -0.27 -5.68
C LEU A 369 57.01 -0.83 -6.32
#